data_AF-A0A535UIX8-F1
#
_entry.id   AF-A0A535UIX8-F1
#
_cell.length_a   1.000
_cell.length_b   1.000
_cell.length_c   1.000
_cell.angle_alpha   90.00
_cell.angle_beta   90.00
_cell.angle_gamma   90.00
#
_symmetry.space_group_name_H-M   'P 1'
#
loop_
_entity.id
_entity.type
_entity.pdbx_description
1 polymer ?
#
loop_
_entity_poly.entity_id
_entity_poly.type
_entity_poly.pdbx_seq_one_letter_code
_entity_poly.pdbx_strand_id
1 'polypeptide(L)' 'VWKSASHRQVEPVGVEALSRVAHAVRIPVLAIGGMTEDRVAQVHSAGAAGYAAIGMFE' A
#
# COMPACT_ATOMS: atom_id res chain seq x y z
N VAL A 1 2.93 -0.32 3.43
CA VAL A 1 3.20 -1.48 2.55
C VAL A 1 4.68 -1.55 2.24
N TRP A 2 5.30 -0.41 1.88
CA TRP A 2 6.76 -0.25 1.76
C TRP A 2 7.30 0.73 2.83
N LYS A 3 8.63 0.87 2.92
CA LYS A 3 9.28 1.91 3.73
C LYS A 3 8.84 3.30 3.26
N SER A 4 8.66 4.22 4.20
CA SER A 4 8.22 5.59 3.91
C SER A 4 9.06 6.61 4.69
N ALA A 5 9.26 7.79 4.10
CA ALA A 5 9.96 8.89 4.77
C ALA A 5 9.19 9.45 5.97
N SER A 6 7.86 9.35 5.98
CA SER A 6 7.00 9.81 7.08
C SER A 6 7.06 8.91 8.32
N HIS A 7 7.46 7.64 8.17
CA HIS A 7 7.56 6.66 9.26
C HIS A 7 8.84 5.82 9.13
N ARG A 8 10.00 6.48 9.26
CA ARG A 8 11.33 5.87 9.01
C ARG A 8 11.68 4.69 9.93
N GLN A 9 11.12 4.65 11.13
CA GLN A 9 11.44 3.65 12.15
C GLN A 9 10.52 2.42 12.10
N VAL A 10 9.55 2.39 11.16
CA VAL A 10 8.57 1.30 11.05
C VAL A 10 8.96 0.38 9.90
N GLU A 11 9.07 -0.91 10.19
CA GLU A 11 9.34 -1.91 9.15
C GLU A 11 8.05 -2.20 8.34
N PRO A 12 8.12 -2.20 6.99
CA PRO A 12 6.98 -2.55 6.14
C PRO A 12 6.51 -3.99 6.32
N VAL A 13 5.20 -4.18 6.16
CA VAL A 13 4.55 -5.50 6.19
C VAL A 13 4.48 -6.19 4.82
N GLY A 14 4.82 -5.48 3.73
CA GLY A 14 4.81 -6.02 2.37
C GLY A 14 3.44 -6.08 1.69
N VAL A 15 3.46 -6.38 0.39
CA VAL A 15 2.27 -6.43 -0.48
C VAL A 15 1.45 -7.70 -0.27
N GLU A 16 2.08 -8.77 0.21
CA GLU A 16 1.43 -10.04 0.53
C GLU A 16 0.50 -9.86 1.73
N ALA A 17 0.91 -9.07 2.72
CA ALA A 17 0.05 -8.71 3.86
C ALA A 17 -1.14 -7.86 3.41
N LEU A 18 -0.91 -6.87 2.55
CA LEU A 18 -1.99 -6.09 1.92
C LEU A 18 -2.99 -7.01 1.23
N SER A 19 -2.50 -7.96 0.43
CA SER A 19 -3.35 -8.89 -0.32
C SER A 19 -4.19 -9.77 0.59
N ARG A 20 -3.60 -10.34 1.65
CA ARG A 20 -4.36 -11.13 2.63
C ARG A 20 -5.50 -10.32 3.25
N VAL A 21 -5.24 -9.08 3.64
CA VAL A 21 -6.27 -8.22 4.25
C VAL A 21 -7.35 -7.86 3.23
N ALA A 22 -6.97 -7.43 2.03
CA ALA A 22 -7.89 -7.03 0.97
C ALA A 22 -8.87 -8.16 0.59
N HIS A 23 -8.41 -9.41 0.57
CA HIS A 23 -9.26 -10.57 0.27
C HIS A 23 -10.04 -11.11 1.48
N ALA A 24 -9.68 -10.73 2.71
CA ALA A 24 -10.32 -11.23 3.93
C ALA A 24 -11.54 -10.41 4.38
N VAL A 25 -11.68 -9.17 3.90
CA VAL A 25 -12.73 -8.24 4.37
C VAL A 25 -13.58 -7.74 3.21
N ARG A 26 -14.80 -7.29 3.52
CA ARG A 26 -15.75 -6.73 2.55
C ARG A 26 -15.69 -5.20 2.43
N ILE A 27 -15.00 -4.53 3.35
CA ILE A 27 -14.80 -3.09 3.29
C ILE A 27 -13.64 -2.75 2.34
N PRO A 28 -13.67 -1.61 1.63
CA PRO A 28 -12.57 -1.20 0.76
C PRO A 28 -11.26 -1.07 1.55
N VAL A 29 -10.20 -1.71 1.04
CA VAL A 29 -8.85 -1.64 1.63
C VAL A 29 -7.97 -0.77 0.74
N LEU A 30 -7.27 0.20 1.34
CA LEU A 30 -6.34 1.08 0.65
C LEU A 30 -4.90 0.75 1.02
N ALA A 31 -4.01 0.71 0.03
CA ALA A 31 -2.58 0.62 0.30
C ALA A 31 -2.02 1.97 0.78
N ILE A 32 -1.17 1.96 1.79
CA ILE A 32 -0.49 3.15 2.28
C ILE A 32 0.94 2.85 2.73
N GLY A 33 1.80 3.85 2.62
CA GLY A 33 3.20 3.80 3.08
C GLY A 33 4.14 3.39 1.96
N GLY A 34 4.95 4.36 1.52
CA GLY A 34 5.96 4.18 0.48
C GLY A 34 5.37 3.98 -0.91
N MET A 35 4.27 4.64 -1.25
CA MET A 35 3.70 4.58 -2.61
C MET A 35 4.52 5.39 -3.62
N THR A 36 4.61 4.85 -4.84
CA THR A 36 5.22 5.44 -6.04
C THR A 36 4.40 5.01 -7.27
N GLU A 37 4.56 5.67 -8.42
CA GLU A 37 3.75 5.41 -9.63
C GLU A 37 3.91 3.97 -10.15
N ASP A 38 5.13 3.44 -10.14
CA ASP A 38 5.47 2.09 -10.57
C ASP A 38 4.81 0.98 -9.72
N ARG A 39 4.33 1.32 -8.51
CA ARG A 39 3.70 0.36 -7.58
C ARG A 39 2.18 0.30 -7.70
N VAL A 40 1.55 1.24 -8.43
CA VAL A 40 0.09 1.34 -8.53
C VAL A 40 -0.51 0.04 -9.08
N ALA A 41 0.05 -0.49 -10.18
CA ALA A 41 -0.43 -1.74 -10.77
C ALA A 41 -0.31 -2.94 -9.81
N GLN A 42 0.75 -2.99 -8.99
CA GLN A 42 0.96 -4.04 -8.01
C GLN A 42 -0.07 -3.97 -6.87
N VAL A 43 -0.41 -2.78 -6.40
CA VAL A 43 -1.43 -2.57 -5.37
C VAL A 43 -2.82 -3.00 -5.86
N HIS A 44 -3.19 -2.63 -7.08
CA HIS A 44 -4.46 -3.09 -7.67
C HIS A 44 -4.49 -4.61 -7.83
N SER A 45 -3.39 -5.20 -8.31
CA SER A 45 -3.28 -6.67 -8.45
C SER A 45 -3.35 -7.39 -7.11
N ALA A 46 -2.92 -6.75 -6.01
CA ALA A 46 -3.04 -7.28 -4.66
C ALA A 46 -4.48 -7.27 -4.11
N GLY A 47 -5.44 -6.64 -4.81
CA GLY A 47 -6.84 -6.56 -4.41
C GLY A 47 -7.23 -5.29 -3.65
N ALA A 48 -6.31 -4.32 -3.51
CA ALA A 48 -6.65 -3.05 -2.89
C ALA A 48 -7.61 -2.25 -3.77
N ALA A 49 -8.58 -1.58 -3.14
CA ALA A 49 -9.53 -0.71 -3.81
C ALA A 49 -8.89 0.62 -4.25
N GLY A 50 -7.72 0.97 -3.70
CA GLY A 50 -6.97 2.17 -4.03
C GLY A 50 -5.71 2.31 -3.19
N TYR A 51 -5.12 3.51 -3.19
CA TYR A 51 -3.92 3.83 -2.44
C TYR A 51 -3.94 5.26 -1.91
N ALA A 52 -3.12 5.52 -0.88
CA ALA A 52 -2.82 6.85 -0.36
C ALA A 52 -1.32 7.12 -0.48
N ALA A 53 -0.97 8.32 -0.93
CA ALA A 53 0.41 8.76 -1.11
C ALA A 53 0.61 10.19 -0.60
N ILE A 54 1.85 10.50 -0.20
CA ILE A 54 2.26 11.82 0.28
C ILE A 54 3.32 12.37 -0.69
N GLY A 55 4.57 11.89 -0.60
CA GLY A 55 5.69 12.34 -1.45
C GLY A 55 5.71 11.76 -2.87
N MET A 56 4.59 11.26 -3.38
CA MET A 56 4.47 10.76 -4.76
C MET A 56 4.12 11.89 -5.74
N PHE A 57 3.58 13.00 -5.22
CA PHE A 57 3.08 14.14 -6.00
C PHE A 57 4.00 15.36 -5.92
N GLU A 58 5.14 15.22 -5.25
CA GLU A 58 6.21 16.22 -5.20
C GLU A 58 7.17 15.97 -6.37
#